data_AF-U1QP20-F1
#
_entry.id   AF-U1QP20-F1
#
_cell.length_a   1.000
_cell.length_b   1.000
_cell.length_c   1.000
_cell.angle_alpha   90.00
_cell.angle_beta   90.00
_cell.angle_gamma   90.00
#
_symmetry.space_group_name_H-M   'P 1'
#
loop_
_entity.id
_entity.type
_entity.pdbx_description
1 polymer ?
#
loop_
_entity_poly.entity_id
_entity_poly.type
_entity_poly.pdbx_seq_one_letter_code
_entity_poly.pdbx_strand_id
1 'polypeptide(L)'
;MITTMDDFQSDPPEPALFASVERLVGVGGWSYDSESETLSATPEAARISGCDSPAAMTLDEVINCFDPGVRSTVRQVIGDAIETATAFEGEWQLDSEEPRWVRLYGEPADTDGPVRLYGAIEEVTDRRRHESRLNALFDTNRRLLDAETPAAVAEVAVEAAADVFGLSLSGVHLYNPTADALEPAAMTDAARETFGTVPTFEAGEGVAWEAFETGVSRVFDNVRAAEAVYNDDTAVCSEIVVPLGDHGVFLAGALTPDVLDERTISLAKLLGAAVETALDQLTQRRRLRRQNERLESFAGIVSHDLRNPLAVAKSGMEVARAQGAEADALEQVETAHDRIETLIDDLLTLAETGQDLDPDALEPIALSTVAEAAWTTVAADAATLVVVDDGAVIADASRLRQLLENLCANSIEHSHNPVTVRIGTLPDGFYVEDDGPGIDPADRDAVFESGHSGREGGTGLGLQIVRTIADAHGWAISLDESDDGGARFAFTGVDRVSDHN
;
A
#
# COMPACT_ATOMS: atom_id res chain seq x y z
N MET A 1 -70.75 0.94 12.85
CA MET A 1 -71.48 2.22 12.75
C MET A 1 -70.65 3.05 11.77
N ILE A 2 -71.10 3.07 10.52
CA ILE A 2 -70.40 3.67 9.38
C ILE A 2 -70.68 5.17 9.47
N THR A 3 -69.66 5.97 9.76
CA THR A 3 -69.72 7.41 9.52
C THR A 3 -69.33 7.63 8.07
N THR A 4 -70.31 8.11 7.30
CA THR A 4 -70.23 8.44 5.89
C THR A 4 -69.21 9.54 5.62
N MET A 5 -68.50 9.35 4.50
CA MET A 5 -67.42 10.17 3.97
C MET A 5 -68.01 11.38 3.22
N ASP A 6 -68.74 12.26 3.93
CA ASP A 6 -69.46 13.39 3.31
C ASP A 6 -69.33 14.73 4.10
N ASP A 7 -68.45 14.80 5.12
CA ASP A 7 -68.31 15.98 6.01
C ASP A 7 -67.02 16.80 5.77
N PHE A 8 -66.31 16.63 4.64
CA PHE A 8 -65.15 17.46 4.27
C PHE A 8 -65.44 18.46 3.13
N GLN A 9 -66.67 18.99 3.06
CA GLN A 9 -66.93 20.27 2.38
C GLN A 9 -66.88 21.40 3.42
N SER A 10 -65.70 21.88 3.78
CA SER A 10 -65.55 23.02 4.69
C SER A 10 -64.22 23.73 4.43
N ASP A 11 -64.29 24.79 3.62
CA ASP A 11 -63.27 25.80 3.30
C ASP A 11 -61.85 25.32 2.89
N PRO A 12 -61.21 25.97 1.89
CA PRO A 12 -59.79 25.75 1.67
C PRO A 12 -59.03 26.01 2.98
N PRO A 13 -58.02 25.19 3.34
CA PRO A 13 -57.26 25.41 4.57
C PRO A 13 -56.75 26.85 4.62
N GLU A 14 -56.82 27.48 5.79
CA GLU A 14 -56.35 28.86 5.95
C GLU A 14 -54.96 29.02 5.30
N PRO A 15 -54.74 30.04 4.45
CA PRO A 15 -53.47 30.25 3.75
C PRO A 15 -52.23 30.24 4.66
N ALA A 16 -52.42 30.55 5.95
CA ALA A 16 -51.38 30.51 6.98
C ALA A 16 -50.92 29.09 7.35
N LEU A 17 -51.78 28.08 7.25
CA LEU A 17 -51.48 26.69 7.63
C LEU A 17 -50.68 25.99 6.53
N PHE A 18 -51.01 26.23 5.25
CA PHE A 18 -50.19 25.79 4.10
C PHE A 18 -48.79 26.44 4.10
N ALA A 19 -48.70 27.76 4.30
CA ALA A 19 -47.41 28.45 4.39
C ALA A 19 -46.56 28.01 5.61
N SER A 20 -47.18 27.41 6.63
CA SER A 20 -46.47 26.86 7.79
C SER A 20 -45.96 25.44 7.52
N VAL A 21 -46.71 24.62 6.76
CA VAL A 21 -46.27 23.28 6.31
C VAL A 21 -45.15 23.39 5.27
N GLU A 22 -45.24 24.31 4.32
CA GLU A 22 -44.17 24.57 3.32
C GLU A 22 -42.83 24.94 3.98
N ARG A 23 -42.87 25.79 5.01
CA ARG A 23 -41.67 26.16 5.80
C ARG A 23 -41.13 25.03 6.68
N LEU A 24 -41.98 24.11 7.12
CA LEU A 24 -41.57 22.93 7.90
C LEU A 24 -40.91 21.85 7.04
N VAL A 25 -41.32 21.73 5.77
CA VAL A 25 -40.81 20.73 4.83
C VAL A 25 -39.70 21.28 3.93
N GLY A 26 -39.51 22.61 3.87
CA GLY A 26 -38.46 23.25 3.07
C GLY A 26 -38.72 23.22 1.56
N VAL A 27 -40.00 23.17 1.18
CA VAL A 27 -40.47 23.06 -0.20
C VAL A 27 -41.37 24.26 -0.51
N GLY A 28 -41.08 24.97 -1.59
CA GLY A 28 -41.88 26.07 -2.08
C GLY A 28 -42.79 25.67 -3.24
N GLY A 29 -44.00 26.22 -3.30
CA GLY A 29 -44.94 26.01 -4.41
C GLY A 29 -44.79 27.07 -5.51
N TRP A 30 -45.06 26.69 -6.75
CA TRP A 30 -45.16 27.62 -7.88
C TRP A 30 -46.29 27.22 -8.83
N SER A 31 -46.77 28.19 -9.60
CA SER A 31 -47.75 27.96 -10.66
C SER A 31 -47.46 28.87 -11.85
N TYR A 32 -47.62 28.36 -13.07
CA TYR A 32 -47.45 29.09 -14.31
C TYR A 32 -48.69 28.96 -15.18
N ASP A 33 -49.16 30.07 -15.73
CA ASP A 33 -50.32 30.15 -16.61
C ASP A 33 -49.86 30.54 -18.02
N SER A 34 -50.00 29.64 -18.99
CA SER A 34 -49.49 29.85 -20.36
C SER A 34 -50.28 30.86 -21.19
N GLU A 35 -51.53 31.19 -20.81
CA GLU A 35 -52.34 32.18 -21.52
C GLU A 35 -51.93 33.61 -21.13
N SER A 36 -51.69 33.82 -19.83
CA SER A 36 -51.25 35.11 -19.31
C SER A 36 -49.73 35.29 -19.29
N GLU A 37 -48.98 34.22 -19.55
CA GLU A 37 -47.51 34.13 -19.42
C GLU A 37 -47.02 34.58 -18.02
N THR A 38 -47.83 34.32 -16.98
CA THR A 38 -47.53 34.73 -15.61
C THR A 38 -47.16 33.56 -14.71
N LEU A 39 -46.09 33.74 -13.94
CA LEU A 39 -45.64 32.82 -12.90
C LEU A 39 -45.90 33.44 -11.52
N SER A 40 -46.47 32.63 -10.63
CA SER A 40 -46.65 32.94 -9.21
C SER A 40 -45.89 31.93 -8.37
N ALA A 41 -45.23 32.42 -7.32
CA ALA A 41 -44.42 31.61 -6.42
C ALA A 41 -44.82 31.87 -4.96
N THR A 42 -44.79 30.85 -4.11
CA THR A 42 -44.94 31.06 -2.67
C THR A 42 -43.69 31.78 -2.12
N PRO A 43 -43.78 32.45 -0.95
CA PRO A 43 -42.63 33.11 -0.35
C PRO A 43 -41.42 32.18 -0.15
N GLU A 44 -41.67 30.90 0.13
CA GLU A 44 -40.62 29.90 0.26
C GLU A 44 -39.97 29.56 -1.09
N ALA A 45 -40.77 29.44 -2.16
CA ALA A 45 -40.24 29.25 -3.51
C ALA A 45 -39.36 30.43 -3.97
N ALA A 46 -39.80 31.67 -3.70
CA ALA A 46 -39.01 32.88 -3.98
C ALA A 46 -37.71 32.93 -3.17
N ARG A 47 -37.76 32.52 -1.88
CA ARG A 47 -36.56 32.39 -1.03
C ARG A 47 -35.58 31.35 -1.58
N ILE A 48 -36.08 30.18 -2.01
CA ILE A 48 -35.25 29.10 -2.55
C ILE A 48 -34.59 29.54 -3.86
N SER A 49 -35.36 30.10 -4.80
CA SER A 49 -34.87 30.52 -6.12
C SER A 49 -34.01 31.80 -6.09
N GLY A 50 -34.12 32.60 -5.03
CA GLY A 50 -33.42 33.90 -4.92
C GLY A 50 -34.03 35.00 -5.78
N CYS A 51 -35.23 34.80 -6.32
CA CYS A 51 -35.89 35.81 -7.14
C CYS A 51 -36.66 36.82 -6.24
N ASP A 52 -36.43 38.12 -6.42
CA ASP A 52 -36.84 39.20 -5.49
C ASP A 52 -38.36 39.50 -5.40
N SER A 53 -39.18 38.99 -6.33
CA SER A 53 -40.62 39.26 -6.36
C SER A 53 -41.45 37.98 -6.54
N PRO A 54 -42.26 37.57 -5.56
CA PRO A 54 -43.14 36.39 -5.68
C PRO A 54 -44.39 36.63 -6.55
N ALA A 55 -44.65 37.87 -6.99
CA ALA A 55 -45.87 38.23 -7.72
C ALA A 55 -45.58 38.55 -9.20
N ALA A 56 -46.21 37.78 -10.10
CA ALA A 56 -46.29 37.99 -11.54
C ALA A 56 -44.93 38.15 -12.25
N MET A 57 -44.08 37.13 -12.15
CA MET A 57 -42.85 37.02 -12.94
C MET A 57 -43.13 36.40 -14.30
N THR A 58 -42.35 36.76 -15.30
CA THR A 58 -42.31 36.04 -16.59
C THR A 58 -41.49 34.76 -16.47
N LEU A 59 -41.74 33.78 -17.33
CA LEU A 59 -40.96 32.55 -17.36
C LEU A 59 -39.47 32.80 -17.63
N ASP A 60 -39.15 33.79 -18.47
CA ASP A 60 -37.76 34.16 -18.77
C ASP A 60 -37.02 34.76 -17.56
N GLU A 61 -37.70 35.55 -16.72
CA GLU A 61 -37.13 36.08 -15.48
C GLU A 61 -36.75 34.96 -14.51
N VAL A 62 -37.58 33.92 -14.39
CA VAL A 62 -37.29 32.77 -13.53
C VAL A 62 -36.18 31.89 -14.11
N ILE A 63 -36.15 31.68 -15.43
CA ILE A 63 -35.06 30.93 -16.08
C ILE A 63 -33.71 31.61 -15.85
N ASN A 64 -33.67 32.93 -15.73
CA ASN A 64 -32.43 33.66 -15.44
C ASN A 64 -31.91 33.45 -14.01
N CYS A 65 -32.73 32.96 -13.07
CA CYS A 65 -32.27 32.56 -11.73
C CYS A 65 -31.44 31.24 -11.78
N PHE A 66 -31.42 30.50 -12.91
CA PHE A 66 -30.60 29.29 -13.09
C PHE A 66 -29.23 29.58 -13.70
N ASP A 67 -28.25 28.70 -13.42
CA ASP A 67 -26.90 28.77 -13.99
C ASP A 67 -26.94 28.87 -15.53
N PRO A 68 -26.15 29.76 -16.17
CA PRO A 68 -26.17 29.96 -17.61
C PRO A 68 -26.02 28.68 -18.45
N GLY A 69 -25.27 27.69 -17.95
CA GLY A 69 -25.03 26.42 -18.63
C GLY A 69 -26.26 25.51 -18.70
N VAL A 70 -27.26 25.72 -17.84
CA VAL A 70 -28.49 24.88 -17.80
C VAL A 70 -29.76 25.58 -18.27
N ARG A 71 -29.73 26.90 -18.51
CA ARG A 71 -30.92 27.71 -18.90
C ARG A 71 -31.65 27.18 -20.13
N SER A 72 -30.93 26.74 -21.16
CA SER A 72 -31.54 26.19 -22.38
C SER A 72 -32.29 24.89 -22.10
N THR A 73 -31.72 24.03 -21.25
CA THR A 73 -32.30 22.76 -20.86
C THR A 73 -33.55 22.96 -20.02
N VAL A 74 -33.50 23.86 -19.02
CA VAL A 74 -34.67 24.19 -18.20
C VAL A 74 -35.80 24.78 -19.05
N ARG A 75 -35.47 25.70 -19.97
CA ARG A 75 -36.45 26.26 -20.92
C ARG A 75 -37.10 25.19 -21.79
N GLN A 76 -36.30 24.26 -22.30
CA GLN A 76 -36.80 23.18 -23.13
C GLN A 76 -37.73 22.25 -22.34
N VAL A 77 -37.35 21.82 -21.14
CA VAL A 77 -38.18 20.91 -20.32
C VAL A 77 -39.52 21.54 -19.95
N ILE A 78 -39.54 22.83 -19.58
CA ILE A 78 -40.78 23.54 -19.29
C ILE A 78 -41.61 23.74 -20.56
N GLY A 79 -40.96 24.10 -21.68
CA GLY A 79 -41.62 24.25 -22.98
C GLY A 79 -42.29 22.95 -23.46
N ASP A 80 -41.56 21.84 -23.41
CA ASP A 80 -42.08 20.51 -23.75
C ASP A 80 -43.27 20.17 -22.85
N ALA A 81 -43.17 20.40 -21.53
CA ALA A 81 -44.28 20.16 -20.60
C ALA A 81 -45.55 20.98 -20.92
N ILE A 82 -45.39 22.22 -21.40
CA ILE A 82 -46.50 23.06 -21.86
C ILE A 82 -47.08 22.54 -23.18
N GLU A 83 -46.23 22.13 -24.13
CA GLU A 83 -46.68 21.65 -25.45
C GLU A 83 -47.36 20.28 -25.39
N THR A 84 -46.83 19.36 -24.58
CA THR A 84 -47.28 17.96 -24.52
C THR A 84 -48.21 17.68 -23.36
N ALA A 85 -48.43 18.64 -22.47
CA ALA A 85 -49.21 18.48 -21.24
C ALA A 85 -48.74 17.24 -20.44
N THR A 86 -47.43 17.14 -20.20
CA THR A 86 -46.82 16.08 -19.39
C THR A 86 -46.09 16.64 -18.19
N ALA A 87 -46.13 15.93 -17.07
CA ALA A 87 -45.34 16.29 -15.89
C ALA A 87 -43.83 16.18 -16.16
N PHE A 88 -43.06 17.01 -15.50
CA PHE A 88 -41.60 16.99 -15.53
C PHE A 88 -41.01 17.05 -14.13
N GLU A 89 -39.80 16.54 -14.00
CA GLU A 89 -39.00 16.62 -12.80
C GLU A 89 -37.53 16.72 -13.19
N GLY A 90 -36.76 17.56 -12.50
CA GLY A 90 -35.31 17.58 -12.66
C GLY A 90 -34.61 18.38 -11.58
N GLU A 91 -33.28 18.27 -11.58
CA GLU A 91 -32.41 18.96 -10.64
C GLU A 91 -31.41 19.83 -11.39
N TRP A 92 -31.36 21.11 -11.03
CA TRP A 92 -30.56 22.11 -11.71
C TRP A 92 -29.92 23.07 -10.71
N GLN A 93 -28.81 23.67 -11.13
CA GLN A 93 -28.07 24.63 -10.33
C GLN A 93 -28.61 26.06 -10.53
N LEU A 94 -28.72 26.81 -9.44
CA LEU A 94 -29.06 28.23 -9.46
C LEU A 94 -27.82 29.10 -9.71
N ASP A 95 -28.02 30.24 -10.38
CA ASP A 95 -26.99 31.27 -10.57
C ASP A 95 -26.84 32.06 -9.27
N SER A 96 -25.82 31.72 -8.47
CA SER A 96 -25.61 32.26 -7.12
C SER A 96 -24.13 32.26 -6.77
N GLU A 97 -23.72 33.13 -5.82
CA GLU A 97 -22.31 33.25 -5.39
C GLU A 97 -21.76 31.92 -4.85
N GLU A 98 -22.59 31.16 -4.13
CA GLU A 98 -22.30 29.78 -3.76
C GLU A 98 -23.18 28.82 -4.56
N PRO A 99 -22.66 27.67 -5.04
CA PRO A 99 -23.43 26.72 -5.82
C PRO A 99 -24.59 26.15 -5.00
N ARG A 100 -25.82 26.51 -5.38
CA ARG A 100 -27.08 25.99 -4.83
C ARG A 100 -27.79 25.13 -5.85
N TRP A 101 -28.28 23.99 -5.41
CA TRP A 101 -28.99 23.02 -6.25
C TRP A 101 -30.46 22.96 -5.84
N VAL A 102 -31.33 22.95 -6.84
CA VAL A 102 -32.77 22.82 -6.62
C VAL A 102 -33.32 21.64 -7.41
N ARG A 103 -34.27 20.94 -6.79
CA ARG A 103 -35.15 19.98 -7.47
C ARG A 103 -36.43 20.72 -7.81
N LEU A 104 -36.80 20.70 -9.09
CA LEU A 104 -37.98 21.35 -9.61
C LEU A 104 -38.89 20.28 -10.22
N TYR A 105 -40.13 20.27 -9.76
CA TYR A 105 -41.20 19.40 -10.24
C TYR A 105 -42.34 20.27 -10.77
N GLY A 106 -42.96 19.88 -11.89
CA GLY A 106 -44.13 20.55 -12.43
C GLY A 106 -45.09 19.57 -13.11
N GLU A 107 -46.39 19.76 -12.91
CA GLU A 107 -47.47 19.00 -13.53
C GLU A 107 -48.54 19.91 -14.15
N PRO A 108 -49.15 19.52 -15.27
CA PRO A 108 -50.26 20.25 -15.87
C PRO A 108 -51.57 19.95 -15.14
N ALA A 109 -52.38 20.98 -14.87
CA ALA A 109 -53.68 20.83 -14.22
C ALA A 109 -54.87 20.68 -15.19
N ASP A 110 -54.72 21.10 -16.45
CA ASP A 110 -55.79 21.05 -17.45
C ASP A 110 -55.23 20.62 -18.81
N THR A 111 -55.94 19.74 -19.50
CA THR A 111 -55.61 19.26 -20.86
C THR A 111 -56.53 19.83 -21.93
N ASP A 112 -57.60 20.55 -21.56
CA ASP A 112 -58.63 21.05 -22.49
C ASP A 112 -58.69 22.58 -22.44
N GLY A 113 -57.58 23.24 -22.79
CA GLY A 113 -57.40 24.70 -22.74
C GLY A 113 -55.92 25.09 -22.70
N PRO A 114 -55.60 26.39 -22.53
CA PRO A 114 -54.23 26.82 -22.29
C PRO A 114 -53.67 26.13 -21.02
N VAL A 115 -52.49 25.53 -21.14
CA VAL A 115 -51.91 24.70 -20.08
C VAL A 115 -51.53 25.56 -18.87
N ARG A 116 -52.01 25.16 -17.70
CA ARG A 116 -51.54 25.70 -16.41
C ARG A 116 -50.69 24.66 -15.71
N LEU A 117 -49.47 25.02 -15.37
CA LEU A 117 -48.54 24.20 -14.62
C LEU A 117 -48.60 24.55 -13.13
N TYR A 118 -48.54 23.54 -12.29
CA TYR A 118 -48.31 23.68 -10.85
C TYR A 118 -47.14 22.81 -10.45
N GLY A 119 -46.37 23.25 -9.47
CA GLY A 119 -45.17 22.54 -9.13
C GLY A 119 -44.58 22.93 -7.79
N ALA A 120 -43.48 22.25 -7.48
CA ALA A 120 -42.72 22.43 -6.27
C ALA A 120 -41.26 22.70 -6.60
N ILE A 121 -40.60 23.46 -5.73
CA ILE A 121 -39.15 23.66 -5.73
C ILE A 121 -38.61 23.30 -4.34
N GLU A 122 -37.59 22.46 -4.31
CA GLU A 122 -36.90 22.00 -3.10
C GLU A 122 -35.42 22.33 -3.22
N GLU A 123 -34.81 22.85 -2.15
CA GLU A 123 -33.36 23.00 -2.11
C GLU A 123 -32.69 21.66 -1.76
N VAL A 124 -31.83 21.18 -2.65
CA VAL A 124 -31.16 19.88 -2.53
C VAL A 124 -29.64 20.01 -2.47
N THR A 125 -29.13 21.21 -2.18
CA THR A 125 -27.70 21.55 -2.09
C THR A 125 -26.94 20.62 -1.16
N ASP A 126 -27.42 20.41 0.08
CA ASP A 126 -26.73 19.58 1.07
C ASP A 126 -26.70 18.11 0.67
N ARG A 127 -27.80 17.61 0.09
CA ARG A 127 -27.87 16.25 -0.45
C ARG A 127 -26.89 16.06 -1.60
N ARG A 128 -26.84 16.98 -2.55
CA ARG A 128 -25.87 16.96 -3.67
C ARG A 128 -24.43 17.02 -3.17
N ARG A 129 -24.12 17.89 -2.22
CA ARG A 129 -22.80 17.96 -1.57
C ARG A 129 -22.43 16.65 -0.85
N HIS A 130 -23.39 15.98 -0.22
CA HIS A 130 -23.16 14.68 0.42
C HIS A 130 -22.89 13.57 -0.60
N GLU A 131 -23.72 13.45 -1.65
CA GLU A 131 -23.55 12.48 -2.74
C GLU A 131 -22.20 12.65 -3.45
N SER A 132 -21.79 13.89 -3.77
CA SER A 132 -20.49 14.16 -4.38
C SER A 132 -19.32 13.73 -3.50
N ARG A 133 -19.38 13.99 -2.18
CA ARG A 133 -18.35 13.52 -1.24
C ARG A 133 -18.28 12.00 -1.16
N LEU A 134 -19.42 11.31 -1.16
CA LEU A 134 -19.46 9.85 -1.19
C LEU A 134 -18.83 9.29 -2.47
N ASN A 135 -19.13 9.88 -3.63
CA ASN A 135 -18.53 9.46 -4.89
C ASN A 135 -17.02 9.68 -4.91
N ALA A 136 -16.54 10.81 -4.42
CA ALA A 136 -15.12 11.11 -4.29
C ALA A 136 -14.40 10.15 -3.32
N LEU A 137 -15.08 9.77 -2.22
CA LEU A 137 -14.61 8.74 -1.29
C LEU A 137 -14.46 7.37 -1.96
N PHE A 138 -15.45 6.93 -2.75
CA PHE A 138 -15.36 5.66 -3.47
C PHE A 138 -14.23 5.66 -4.50
N ASP A 139 -14.03 6.77 -5.21
CA ASP A 139 -12.94 6.92 -6.15
C ASP A 139 -11.57 6.91 -5.46
N THR A 140 -11.44 7.63 -4.33
CA THR A 140 -10.25 7.62 -3.48
C THR A 140 -9.92 6.19 -3.04
N ASN A 141 -10.90 5.46 -2.51
CA ASN A 141 -10.68 4.09 -2.05
C ASN A 141 -10.23 3.16 -3.18
N ARG A 142 -10.79 3.32 -4.38
CA ARG A 142 -10.34 2.57 -5.56
C ARG A 142 -8.88 2.89 -5.90
N ARG A 143 -8.51 4.18 -5.94
CA ARG A 143 -7.14 4.63 -6.22
C ARG A 143 -6.14 4.11 -5.18
N LEU A 144 -6.52 4.08 -3.90
CA LEU A 144 -5.71 3.50 -2.82
C LEU A 144 -5.46 1.99 -3.06
N LEU A 145 -6.50 1.23 -3.43
CA LEU A 145 -6.40 -0.21 -3.66
C LEU A 145 -5.65 -0.61 -4.95
N ASP A 146 -5.64 0.31 -5.94
CA ASP A 146 -4.95 0.16 -7.22
C ASP A 146 -3.47 0.61 -7.16
N ALA A 147 -3.06 1.34 -6.12
CA ALA A 147 -1.68 1.75 -5.93
C ALA A 147 -0.74 0.53 -5.76
N GLU A 148 0.50 0.66 -6.24
CA GLU A 148 1.50 -0.43 -6.23
C GLU A 148 2.63 -0.23 -5.19
N THR A 149 2.72 0.98 -4.63
CA THR A 149 3.75 1.35 -3.67
C THR A 149 3.17 2.11 -2.46
N PRO A 150 3.78 1.98 -1.27
CA PRO A 150 3.38 2.76 -0.10
C PRO A 150 3.40 4.28 -0.35
N ALA A 151 4.39 4.78 -1.08
CA ALA A 151 4.46 6.20 -1.46
C ALA A 151 3.26 6.63 -2.32
N ALA A 152 2.84 5.82 -3.30
CA ALA A 152 1.66 6.13 -4.11
C ALA A 152 0.36 6.11 -3.27
N VAL A 153 0.25 5.21 -2.29
CA VAL A 153 -0.87 5.21 -1.34
C VAL A 153 -0.86 6.51 -0.51
N ALA A 154 0.30 6.92 -0.01
CA ALA A 154 0.48 8.15 0.74
C ALA A 154 0.09 9.40 -0.08
N GLU A 155 0.47 9.46 -1.36
CA GLU A 155 0.09 10.54 -2.28
C GLU A 155 -1.43 10.64 -2.47
N VAL A 156 -2.09 9.51 -2.72
CA VAL A 156 -3.57 9.47 -2.86
C VAL A 156 -4.24 9.91 -1.56
N ALA A 157 -3.69 9.55 -0.40
CA ALA A 157 -4.22 9.95 0.90
C ALA A 157 -4.17 11.47 1.10
N VAL A 158 -3.03 12.11 0.85
CA VAL A 158 -2.89 13.56 1.04
C VAL A 158 -3.69 14.36 0.03
N GLU A 159 -3.85 13.87 -1.20
CA GLU A 159 -4.73 14.48 -2.21
C GLU A 159 -6.20 14.41 -1.74
N ALA A 160 -6.66 13.24 -1.29
CA ALA A 160 -8.01 13.10 -0.77
C ALA A 160 -8.26 13.95 0.49
N ALA A 161 -7.26 14.04 1.38
CA ALA A 161 -7.28 14.92 2.54
C ALA A 161 -7.58 16.37 2.13
N ALA A 162 -6.85 16.90 1.14
CA ALA A 162 -7.06 18.26 0.64
C ALA A 162 -8.38 18.42 -0.12
N ASP A 163 -8.63 17.60 -1.15
CA ASP A 163 -9.66 17.85 -2.15
C ASP A 163 -11.05 17.38 -1.73
N VAL A 164 -11.13 16.29 -0.96
CA VAL A 164 -12.40 15.67 -0.57
C VAL A 164 -12.83 16.13 0.82
N PHE A 165 -11.87 16.22 1.74
CA PHE A 165 -12.14 16.48 3.15
C PHE A 165 -11.82 17.90 3.59
N GLY A 166 -11.13 18.70 2.77
CA GLY A 166 -10.76 20.07 3.12
C GLY A 166 -9.67 20.18 4.20
N LEU A 167 -8.91 19.10 4.42
CA LEU A 167 -7.79 19.04 5.35
C LEU A 167 -6.52 19.57 4.68
N SER A 168 -6.41 20.89 4.61
CA SER A 168 -5.37 21.56 3.79
C SER A 168 -3.95 21.34 4.28
N LEU A 169 -3.71 21.14 5.57
CA LEU A 169 -2.39 20.83 6.11
C LEU A 169 -2.34 19.36 6.52
N SER A 170 -2.07 18.49 5.55
CA SER A 170 -1.98 17.05 5.79
C SER A 170 -0.67 16.45 5.26
N GLY A 171 -0.24 15.37 5.90
CA GLY A 171 0.94 14.59 5.54
C GLY A 171 0.82 13.13 5.95
N VAL A 172 1.60 12.27 5.31
CA VAL A 172 1.77 10.86 5.68
C VAL A 172 3.25 10.61 5.89
N HIS A 173 3.56 10.00 7.03
CA HIS A 173 4.89 9.49 7.33
C HIS A 173 4.82 7.96 7.38
N LEU A 174 5.76 7.31 6.71
CA LEU A 174 5.87 5.86 6.70
C LEU A 174 7.02 5.42 7.61
N TYR A 175 6.81 4.33 8.33
CA TYR A 175 7.81 3.77 9.21
C TYR A 175 8.91 3.06 8.42
N ASN A 176 10.16 3.44 8.70
CA ASN A 176 11.36 2.78 8.20
C ASN A 176 11.97 1.93 9.33
N PRO A 177 11.86 0.60 9.25
CA PRO A 177 12.35 -0.28 10.31
C PRO A 177 13.89 -0.32 10.41
N THR A 178 14.62 0.05 9.35
CA THR A 178 16.10 0.08 9.37
C THR A 178 16.62 1.32 10.09
N ALA A 179 15.94 2.45 9.92
CA ALA A 179 16.30 3.71 10.58
C ALA A 179 15.59 3.90 11.93
N ASP A 180 14.64 3.03 12.27
CA ASP A 180 13.73 3.15 13.43
C ASP A 180 13.07 4.54 13.50
N ALA A 181 12.52 4.97 12.37
CA ALA A 181 12.04 6.35 12.19
C ALA A 181 10.81 6.44 11.28
N LEU A 182 9.96 7.43 11.55
CA LEU A 182 8.83 7.82 10.69
C LEU A 182 9.32 8.86 9.68
N GLU A 183 9.44 8.45 8.41
CA GLU A 183 9.94 9.29 7.32
C GLU A 183 8.79 9.90 6.51
N PRO A 184 8.89 11.19 6.12
CA PRO A 184 7.86 11.85 5.32
C PRO A 184 7.73 11.19 3.95
N ALA A 185 6.56 10.64 3.65
CA ALA A 185 6.28 9.97 2.38
C ALA A 185 5.49 10.85 1.41
N ALA A 186 4.50 11.60 1.92
CA ALA A 186 3.72 12.54 1.11
C ALA A 186 3.19 13.69 1.97
N MET A 187 2.91 14.83 1.33
CA MET A 187 2.28 15.99 1.97
C MET A 187 1.50 16.81 0.96
N THR A 188 0.46 17.46 1.47
CA THR A 188 -0.33 18.48 0.74
C THR A 188 0.51 19.67 0.32
N ASP A 189 0.10 20.36 -0.75
CA ASP A 189 0.80 21.56 -1.24
C ASP A 189 0.85 22.67 -0.19
N ALA A 190 -0.26 22.91 0.52
CA ALA A 190 -0.29 23.93 1.57
C ALA A 190 0.62 23.57 2.76
N ALA A 191 0.75 22.28 3.11
CA ALA A 191 1.75 21.86 4.10
C ALA A 191 3.16 22.11 3.60
N ARG A 192 3.45 21.79 2.33
CA ARG A 192 4.77 22.03 1.72
C ARG A 192 5.14 23.52 1.70
N GLU A 193 4.20 24.38 1.35
CA GLU A 193 4.42 25.84 1.35
C GLU A 193 4.64 26.39 2.77
N THR A 194 3.97 25.80 3.77
CA THR A 194 4.05 26.25 5.16
C THR A 194 5.34 25.79 5.85
N PHE A 195 5.73 24.53 5.67
CA PHE A 195 6.83 23.91 6.42
C PHE A 195 8.12 23.75 5.60
N GLY A 196 8.02 23.72 4.27
CA GLY A 196 9.15 23.42 3.40
C GLY A 196 9.62 21.97 3.59
N THR A 197 10.60 21.79 4.48
CA THR A 197 11.12 20.46 4.85
C THR A 197 10.35 19.94 6.06
N VAL A 198 9.67 18.81 5.89
CA VAL A 198 8.93 18.15 6.97
C VAL A 198 9.89 17.23 7.74
N PRO A 199 9.85 17.22 9.08
CA PRO A 199 10.75 16.41 9.88
C PRO A 199 10.51 14.91 9.70
N THR A 200 11.57 14.14 9.88
CA THR A 200 11.55 12.72 10.24
C THR A 200 11.43 12.63 11.76
N PHE A 201 10.64 11.68 12.27
CA PHE A 201 10.49 11.46 13.71
C PHE A 201 11.19 10.16 14.12
N GLU A 202 12.22 10.25 14.95
CA GLU A 202 12.91 9.09 15.51
C GLU A 202 12.12 8.46 16.67
N ALA A 203 12.59 7.32 17.16
CA ALA A 203 11.96 6.62 18.26
C ALA A 203 11.81 7.49 19.53
N GLY A 204 10.56 7.63 19.99
CA GLY A 204 10.19 8.45 21.14
C GLY A 204 9.99 9.93 20.85
N GLU A 205 10.09 10.37 19.59
CA GLU A 205 9.98 11.78 19.23
C GLU A 205 8.56 12.22 18.85
N GLY A 206 8.02 13.15 19.63
CA GLY A 206 6.84 13.89 19.24
C GLY A 206 5.52 13.11 19.38
N VAL A 207 4.41 13.83 19.18
CA VAL A 207 3.05 13.24 19.19
C VAL A 207 2.84 12.25 18.04
N ALA A 208 3.63 12.36 16.97
CA ALA A 208 3.62 11.48 15.82
C ALA A 208 4.08 10.07 16.19
N TRP A 209 5.27 9.95 16.80
CA TRP A 209 5.79 8.68 17.25
C TRP A 209 4.91 8.04 18.32
N GLU A 210 4.44 8.84 19.28
CA GLU A 210 3.62 8.30 20.37
C GLU A 210 2.28 7.73 19.86
N ALA A 211 1.69 8.32 18.81
CA ALA A 211 0.50 7.76 18.17
C ALA A 211 0.80 6.46 17.40
N PHE A 212 1.94 6.39 16.72
CA PHE A 212 2.43 5.19 16.03
C PHE A 212 2.63 4.03 17.01
N GLU A 213 3.43 4.25 18.05
CA GLU A 213 3.77 3.23 19.05
C GLU A 213 2.54 2.73 19.82
N THR A 214 1.63 3.63 20.19
CA THR A 214 0.43 3.25 20.96
C THR A 214 -0.69 2.67 20.08
N GLY A 215 -0.67 2.90 18.76
CA GLY A 215 -1.75 2.53 17.85
C GLY A 215 -3.06 3.28 18.11
N VAL A 216 -3.03 4.39 18.84
CA VAL A 216 -4.22 5.18 19.20
C VAL A 216 -4.17 6.56 18.54
N SER A 217 -5.23 6.94 17.81
CA SER A 217 -5.33 8.27 17.23
C SER A 217 -5.37 9.36 18.31
N ARG A 218 -4.67 10.47 18.07
CA ARG A 218 -4.57 11.60 19.00
C ARG A 218 -5.10 12.86 18.37
N VAL A 219 -5.83 13.65 19.15
CA VAL A 219 -6.42 14.91 18.71
C VAL A 219 -6.04 15.99 19.70
N PHE A 220 -5.59 17.12 19.18
CA PHE A 220 -5.17 18.27 19.94
C PHE A 220 -5.87 19.51 19.42
N ASP A 221 -6.62 20.20 20.28
CA ASP A 221 -7.15 21.53 19.96
C ASP A 221 -6.02 22.55 19.79
N ASN A 222 -4.92 22.33 20.52
CA ASN A 222 -3.65 23.02 20.38
C ASN A 222 -2.46 22.07 20.70
N VAL A 223 -1.74 21.60 19.68
CA VAL A 223 -0.61 20.68 19.82
C VAL A 223 0.59 21.29 20.55
N ARG A 224 0.74 22.62 20.54
CA ARG A 224 1.81 23.32 21.29
C ARG A 224 1.68 23.15 22.81
N ALA A 225 0.52 22.71 23.28
CA ALA A 225 0.28 22.39 24.69
C ALA A 225 0.48 20.90 25.01
N ALA A 226 0.81 20.06 24.01
CA ALA A 226 1.07 18.65 24.21
C ALA A 226 2.41 18.43 24.96
N GLU A 227 2.44 17.43 25.84
CA GLU A 227 3.64 17.08 26.60
C GLU A 227 4.77 16.57 25.69
N ALA A 228 4.41 15.85 24.64
CA ALA A 228 5.31 15.32 23.62
C ALA A 228 5.25 16.15 22.33
N VAL A 229 5.16 17.48 22.38
CA VAL A 229 5.27 18.29 21.16
C VAL A 229 6.67 18.14 20.55
N TYR A 230 6.75 17.93 19.22
CA TYR A 230 8.03 17.74 18.55
C TYR A 230 8.88 19.03 18.56
N ASN A 231 8.26 20.15 18.18
CA ASN A 231 8.88 21.46 18.21
C ASN A 231 7.91 22.53 18.73
N ASP A 232 8.29 23.20 19.82
CA ASP A 232 7.48 24.24 20.49
C ASP A 232 7.08 25.40 19.55
N ASP A 233 7.91 25.66 18.54
CA ASP A 233 7.72 26.74 17.55
C ASP A 233 6.87 26.33 16.33
N THR A 234 6.24 25.15 16.35
CA THR A 234 5.42 24.67 15.21
C THR A 234 4.34 25.68 14.81
N ALA A 235 4.13 25.89 13.51
CA ALA A 235 3.02 26.72 13.03
C ALA A 235 1.66 26.05 13.23
N VAL A 236 1.62 24.72 13.39
CA VAL A 236 0.39 23.95 13.63
C VAL A 236 -0.18 24.31 15.00
N CYS A 237 -1.49 24.57 15.05
CA CYS A 237 -2.23 24.74 16.28
C CYS A 237 -3.10 23.51 16.52
N SER A 238 -4.19 23.30 15.79
CA SER A 238 -4.97 22.06 15.92
C SER A 238 -4.36 20.93 15.10
N GLU A 239 -4.34 19.72 15.64
CA GLU A 239 -3.75 18.56 14.98
C GLU A 239 -4.48 17.25 15.34
N ILE A 240 -4.64 16.39 14.35
CA ILE A 240 -4.98 14.98 14.53
C ILE A 240 -3.88 14.11 13.93
N VAL A 241 -3.45 13.13 14.71
CA VAL A 241 -2.52 12.09 14.29
C VAL A 241 -3.27 10.76 14.29
N VAL A 242 -3.31 10.10 13.14
CA VAL A 242 -3.98 8.82 12.94
C VAL A 242 -2.91 7.76 12.62
N PRO A 243 -2.73 6.74 13.47
CA PRO A 243 -1.83 5.63 13.16
C PRO A 243 -2.37 4.81 11.99
N LEU A 244 -1.45 4.25 11.20
CA LEU A 244 -1.72 3.44 10.02
C LEU A 244 -1.23 2.01 10.26
N GLY A 245 -1.59 1.43 11.40
CA GLY A 245 -1.00 0.18 11.90
C GLY A 245 0.52 0.29 12.04
N ASP A 246 1.23 -0.78 11.66
CA ASP A 246 2.70 -0.85 11.69
C ASP A 246 3.37 -0.07 10.54
N HIS A 247 2.59 0.59 9.68
CA HIS A 247 3.11 1.25 8.47
C HIS A 247 3.50 2.71 8.66
N GLY A 248 3.00 3.37 9.71
CA GLY A 248 3.32 4.78 10.00
C GLY A 248 2.12 5.60 10.49
N VAL A 249 2.07 6.88 10.12
CA VAL A 249 1.04 7.83 10.58
C VAL A 249 0.54 8.76 9.47
N PHE A 250 -0.74 9.12 9.57
CA PHE A 250 -1.35 10.22 8.84
C PHE A 250 -1.57 11.40 9.80
N LEU A 251 -1.05 12.57 9.43
CA LEU A 251 -1.20 13.80 10.19
C LEU A 251 -2.09 14.76 9.40
N ALA A 252 -3.03 15.40 10.09
CA ALA A 252 -3.79 16.52 9.56
C ALA A 252 -3.90 17.62 10.62
N GLY A 253 -3.73 18.87 10.22
CA GLY A 253 -3.75 19.99 11.15
C GLY A 253 -4.27 21.29 10.56
N ALA A 254 -4.27 22.32 11.39
CA ALA A 254 -4.68 23.67 11.06
C ALA A 254 -3.82 24.70 11.81
N LEU A 255 -3.65 25.89 11.23
CA LEU A 255 -2.91 27.00 11.83
C LEU A 255 -3.70 27.76 12.90
N THR A 256 -4.97 27.43 13.07
CA THR A 256 -5.89 28.01 14.05
C THR A 256 -6.19 26.98 15.14
N PRO A 257 -6.23 27.37 16.41
CA PRO A 257 -6.60 26.46 17.50
C PRO A 257 -8.11 26.20 17.52
N ASP A 258 -8.51 25.05 18.07
CA ASP A 258 -9.91 24.63 18.31
C ASP A 258 -10.80 24.64 17.04
N VAL A 259 -10.29 24.08 15.93
CA VAL A 259 -11.05 24.02 14.65
C VAL A 259 -11.35 22.60 14.16
N LEU A 260 -10.85 21.56 14.82
CA LEU A 260 -11.11 20.17 14.44
C LEU A 260 -12.42 19.69 15.09
N ASP A 261 -13.53 19.81 14.36
CA ASP A 261 -14.82 19.30 14.82
C ASP A 261 -14.90 17.75 14.76
N GLU A 262 -15.91 17.16 15.41
CA GLU A 262 -16.12 15.71 15.45
C GLU A 262 -16.23 15.09 14.04
N ARG A 263 -16.79 15.84 13.09
CA ARG A 263 -16.93 15.41 11.71
C ARG A 263 -15.57 15.29 11.03
N THR A 264 -14.71 16.29 11.19
CA THR A 264 -13.36 16.34 10.61
C THR A 264 -12.49 15.23 11.19
N ILE A 265 -12.56 15.05 12.52
CA ILE A 265 -11.89 13.94 13.23
C ILE A 265 -12.35 12.59 12.68
N SER A 266 -13.66 12.41 12.48
CA SER A 266 -14.21 11.16 11.94
C SER A 266 -13.74 10.90 10.51
N LEU A 267 -13.69 11.94 9.67
CA LEU A 267 -13.23 11.82 8.28
C LEU A 267 -11.74 11.46 8.20
N ALA A 268 -10.89 12.12 8.99
CA ALA A 268 -9.47 11.81 9.07
C ALA A 268 -9.22 10.36 9.51
N LYS A 269 -9.98 9.86 10.52
CA LYS A 269 -9.89 8.47 10.96
C LYS A 269 -10.37 7.48 9.90
N LEU A 270 -11.44 7.80 9.17
CA LEU A 270 -11.93 6.96 8.07
C LEU A 270 -10.92 6.87 6.93
N LEU A 271 -10.29 8.00 6.57
CA LEU A 271 -9.23 8.02 5.58
C LEU A 271 -8.02 7.20 6.05
N GLY A 272 -7.57 7.40 7.29
CA GLY A 272 -6.47 6.64 7.87
C GLY A 272 -6.73 5.13 7.83
N ALA A 273 -7.92 4.67 8.21
CA ALA A 273 -8.28 3.25 8.13
C ALA A 273 -8.28 2.70 6.68
N ALA A 274 -8.70 3.50 5.71
CA ALA A 274 -8.64 3.12 4.29
C ALA A 274 -7.19 3.02 3.79
N VAL A 275 -6.33 3.93 4.22
CA VAL A 275 -4.89 3.94 3.92
C VAL A 275 -4.20 2.72 4.55
N GLU A 276 -4.42 2.46 5.84
CA GLU A 276 -3.93 1.27 6.54
C GLU A 276 -4.31 -0.01 5.79
N THR A 277 -5.60 -0.14 5.43
CA THR A 277 -6.10 -1.30 4.66
C THR A 277 -5.37 -1.46 3.31
N ALA A 278 -5.07 -0.35 2.62
CA ALA A 278 -4.34 -0.39 1.35
C ALA A 278 -2.87 -0.79 1.53
N LEU A 279 -2.21 -0.30 2.59
CA LEU A 279 -0.82 -0.65 2.93
C LEU A 279 -0.71 -2.12 3.36
N ASP A 280 -1.66 -2.63 4.13
CA ASP A 280 -1.77 -4.05 4.48
C ASP A 280 -1.90 -4.93 3.24
N GLN A 281 -2.80 -4.55 2.31
CA GLN A 281 -2.98 -5.30 1.07
C GLN A 281 -1.72 -5.29 0.21
N LEU A 282 -1.00 -4.17 0.13
CA LEU A 282 0.28 -4.11 -0.58
C LEU A 282 1.30 -5.07 0.02
N THR A 283 1.42 -5.07 1.35
CA THR A 283 2.33 -5.95 2.08
C THR A 283 1.97 -7.43 1.84
N GLN A 284 0.69 -7.77 1.95
CA GLN A 284 0.20 -9.13 1.69
C GLN A 284 0.42 -9.56 0.23
N ARG A 285 0.12 -8.71 -0.76
CA ARG A 285 0.34 -9.00 -2.18
C ARG A 285 1.82 -9.24 -2.48
N ARG A 286 2.72 -8.43 -1.90
CA ARG A 286 4.18 -8.62 -2.04
C ARG A 286 4.63 -9.94 -1.42
N ARG A 287 4.14 -10.28 -0.23
CA ARG A 287 4.41 -11.56 0.41
C ARG A 287 3.96 -12.74 -0.44
N LEU A 288 2.73 -12.70 -0.97
CA LEU A 288 2.18 -13.75 -1.84
C LEU A 288 2.96 -13.89 -3.15
N ARG A 289 3.35 -12.76 -3.78
CA ARG A 289 4.18 -12.79 -5.00
C ARG A 289 5.53 -13.46 -4.73
N ARG A 290 6.23 -13.06 -3.65
CA ARG A 290 7.49 -13.69 -3.24
C ARG A 290 7.32 -15.18 -2.96
N GLN A 291 6.23 -15.58 -2.31
CA GLN A 291 5.93 -17.01 -2.08
C GLN A 291 5.69 -17.78 -3.38
N ASN A 292 4.94 -17.22 -4.32
CA ASN A 292 4.71 -17.84 -5.63
C ASN A 292 6.01 -17.96 -6.45
N GLU A 293 6.81 -16.89 -6.52
CA GLU A 293 8.11 -16.91 -7.20
C GLU A 293 9.04 -17.98 -6.61
N ARG A 294 9.04 -18.15 -5.28
CA ARG A 294 9.77 -19.22 -4.59
C ARG A 294 9.24 -20.61 -4.96
N LEU A 295 7.92 -20.81 -4.97
CA LEU A 295 7.29 -22.08 -5.38
C LEU A 295 7.61 -22.43 -6.84
N GLU A 296 7.59 -21.45 -7.74
CA GLU A 296 7.94 -21.64 -9.15
C GLU A 296 9.43 -21.98 -9.31
N SER A 297 10.32 -21.27 -8.62
CA SER A 297 11.75 -21.62 -8.57
C SER A 297 11.97 -23.04 -8.06
N PHE A 298 11.30 -23.42 -6.97
CA PHE A 298 11.40 -24.75 -6.39
C PHE A 298 10.92 -25.84 -7.36
N ALA A 299 9.75 -25.64 -7.99
CA ALA A 299 9.20 -26.60 -8.96
C ALA A 299 10.09 -26.74 -10.21
N GLY A 300 10.74 -25.66 -10.63
CA GLY A 300 11.73 -25.64 -11.71
C GLY A 300 12.94 -26.54 -11.40
N ILE A 301 13.58 -26.30 -10.25
CA ILE A 301 14.77 -27.05 -9.78
C ILE A 301 14.44 -28.54 -9.68
N VAL A 302 13.38 -28.90 -8.95
CA VAL A 302 12.95 -30.30 -8.77
C VAL A 302 12.74 -31.00 -10.12
N SER A 303 12.13 -30.30 -11.09
CA SER A 303 11.75 -30.92 -12.36
C SER A 303 12.92 -31.13 -13.32
N HIS A 304 13.85 -30.19 -13.41
CA HIS A 304 14.97 -30.29 -14.35
C HIS A 304 16.14 -31.06 -13.71
N ASP A 305 16.48 -30.72 -12.47
CA ASP A 305 17.75 -31.14 -11.88
C ASP A 305 17.68 -32.55 -11.28
N LEU A 306 16.50 -33.03 -10.89
CA LEU A 306 16.32 -34.46 -10.55
C LEU A 306 16.17 -35.35 -11.79
N ARG A 307 15.62 -34.82 -12.90
CA ARG A 307 15.43 -35.63 -14.13
C ARG A 307 16.75 -36.07 -14.75
N ASN A 308 17.76 -35.22 -14.71
CA ASN A 308 19.08 -35.49 -15.28
C ASN A 308 19.81 -36.67 -14.61
N PRO A 309 20.07 -36.67 -13.29
CA PRO A 309 20.69 -37.81 -12.62
C PRO A 309 19.80 -39.05 -12.69
N LEU A 310 18.46 -38.90 -12.65
CA LEU A 310 17.56 -40.05 -12.82
C LEU A 310 17.68 -40.68 -14.23
N ALA A 311 17.88 -39.87 -15.26
CA ALA A 311 18.15 -40.36 -16.62
C ALA A 311 19.51 -41.08 -16.70
N VAL A 312 20.54 -40.57 -16.01
CA VAL A 312 21.87 -41.19 -15.92
C VAL A 312 21.80 -42.53 -15.19
N ALA A 313 21.16 -42.59 -14.02
CA ALA A 313 20.93 -43.83 -13.28
C ALA A 313 20.16 -44.86 -14.12
N LYS A 314 19.14 -44.42 -14.86
CA LYS A 314 18.40 -45.29 -15.77
C LYS A 314 19.28 -45.84 -16.90
N SER A 315 20.13 -45.01 -17.50
CA SER A 315 21.07 -45.44 -18.55
C SER A 315 22.09 -46.46 -18.02
N GLY A 316 22.68 -46.22 -16.84
CA GLY A 316 23.60 -47.16 -16.20
C GLY A 316 22.94 -48.52 -15.91
N MET A 317 21.69 -48.50 -15.42
CA MET A 317 20.88 -49.71 -15.23
C MET A 317 20.58 -50.46 -16.54
N GLU A 318 20.35 -49.75 -17.64
CA GLU A 318 20.15 -50.36 -18.97
C GLU A 318 21.42 -51.04 -19.49
N VAL A 319 22.59 -50.40 -19.31
CA VAL A 319 23.89 -50.99 -19.65
C VAL A 319 24.15 -52.23 -18.80
N ALA A 320 23.94 -52.15 -17.48
CA ALA A 320 24.12 -53.27 -16.56
C ALA A 320 23.22 -54.48 -16.91
N ARG A 321 22.00 -54.23 -17.40
CA ARG A 321 21.09 -55.28 -17.88
C ARG A 321 21.50 -55.89 -19.21
N ALA A 322 22.03 -55.09 -20.13
CA ALA A 322 22.38 -55.52 -21.47
C ALA A 322 23.73 -56.26 -21.53
N GLN A 323 24.70 -55.81 -20.74
CA GLN A 323 26.10 -56.24 -20.82
C GLN A 323 26.56 -57.00 -19.56
N GLY A 324 25.74 -57.03 -18.51
CA GLY A 324 26.11 -57.54 -17.18
C GLY A 324 26.47 -56.40 -16.24
N ALA A 325 26.39 -56.64 -14.93
CA ALA A 325 26.65 -55.63 -13.91
C ALA A 325 28.16 -55.35 -13.77
N GLU A 326 28.72 -54.70 -14.80
CA GLU A 326 30.08 -54.18 -14.80
C GLU A 326 30.23 -53.05 -13.76
N ALA A 327 31.43 -52.88 -13.21
CA ALA A 327 31.70 -51.92 -12.15
C ALA A 327 31.31 -50.50 -12.56
N ASP A 328 31.71 -50.07 -13.76
CA ASP A 328 31.47 -48.73 -14.28
C ASP A 328 29.96 -48.40 -14.39
N ALA A 329 29.14 -49.38 -14.76
CA ALA A 329 27.69 -49.19 -14.89
C ALA A 329 27.00 -49.08 -13.52
N LEU A 330 27.52 -49.78 -12.49
CA LEU A 330 27.04 -49.66 -11.12
C LEU A 330 27.51 -48.34 -10.48
N GLU A 331 28.77 -47.95 -10.70
CA GLU A 331 29.35 -46.68 -10.23
C GLU A 331 28.60 -45.47 -10.82
N GLN A 332 28.17 -45.54 -12.08
CA GLN A 332 27.34 -44.51 -12.69
C GLN A 332 25.97 -44.39 -12.01
N VAL A 333 25.39 -45.50 -11.54
CA VAL A 333 24.12 -45.50 -10.80
C VAL A 333 24.30 -44.95 -9.39
N GLU A 334 25.39 -45.32 -8.71
CA GLU A 334 25.74 -44.84 -7.37
C GLU A 334 25.96 -43.32 -7.39
N THR A 335 26.82 -42.83 -8.29
CA THR A 335 27.07 -41.39 -8.50
C THR A 335 25.79 -40.61 -8.77
N ALA A 336 24.88 -41.17 -9.56
CA ALA A 336 23.61 -40.53 -9.86
C ALA A 336 22.65 -40.50 -8.64
N HIS A 337 22.67 -41.51 -7.77
CA HIS A 337 21.88 -41.50 -6.54
C HIS A 337 22.46 -40.53 -5.50
N ASP A 338 23.79 -40.52 -5.31
CA ASP A 338 24.45 -39.58 -4.40
C ASP A 338 24.14 -38.13 -4.79
N ARG A 339 24.11 -37.86 -6.10
CA ARG A 339 23.69 -36.56 -6.65
C ARG A 339 22.22 -36.24 -6.37
N ILE A 340 21.32 -37.23 -6.45
CA ILE A 340 19.90 -37.04 -6.11
C ILE A 340 19.74 -36.74 -4.63
N GLU A 341 20.45 -37.45 -3.76
CA GLU A 341 20.41 -37.24 -2.31
C GLU A 341 20.89 -35.83 -1.95
N THR A 342 22.03 -35.41 -2.50
CA THR A 342 22.55 -34.04 -2.34
C THR A 342 21.54 -32.99 -2.83
N LEU A 343 20.94 -33.19 -4.01
CA LEU A 343 19.90 -32.27 -4.52
C LEU A 343 18.66 -32.20 -3.61
N ILE A 344 18.26 -33.31 -3.00
CA ILE A 344 17.13 -33.35 -2.06
C ILE A 344 17.47 -32.56 -0.79
N ASP A 345 18.67 -32.74 -0.26
CA ASP A 345 19.13 -32.03 0.94
C ASP A 345 19.27 -30.51 0.70
N ASP A 346 19.82 -30.11 -0.46
CA ASP A 346 19.88 -28.71 -0.90
C ASP A 346 18.48 -28.09 -1.06
N LEU A 347 17.53 -28.85 -1.61
CA LEU A 347 16.14 -28.41 -1.79
C LEU A 347 15.39 -28.24 -0.46
N LEU A 348 15.57 -29.18 0.47
CA LEU A 348 15.00 -29.07 1.82
C LEU A 348 15.59 -27.85 2.55
N THR A 349 16.90 -27.64 2.41
CA THR A 349 17.60 -26.47 2.92
C THR A 349 17.01 -25.17 2.41
N LEU A 350 16.79 -25.03 1.09
CA LEU A 350 16.19 -23.84 0.50
C LEU A 350 14.76 -23.61 1.01
N ALA A 351 13.98 -24.67 1.21
CA ALA A 351 12.62 -24.59 1.72
C ALA A 351 12.55 -24.12 3.19
N GLU A 352 13.50 -24.55 4.03
CA GLU A 352 13.61 -24.14 5.43
C GLU A 352 14.18 -22.73 5.58
N THR A 353 15.22 -22.41 4.81
CA THR A 353 15.92 -21.11 4.87
C THR A 353 15.09 -19.96 4.28
N GLY A 354 14.14 -20.25 3.39
CA GLY A 354 13.26 -19.24 2.81
C GLY A 354 12.24 -18.62 3.79
N GLN A 355 12.18 -19.08 5.03
CA GLN A 355 11.33 -18.45 6.06
C GLN A 355 12.03 -17.24 6.70
N ASP A 356 11.23 -16.24 7.08
CA ASP A 356 11.70 -15.08 7.84
C ASP A 356 12.45 -15.59 9.09
N LEU A 357 13.58 -14.95 9.41
CA LEU A 357 14.34 -15.30 10.60
C LEU A 357 13.48 -15.08 11.84
N ASP A 358 13.54 -16.01 12.78
CA ASP A 358 13.02 -15.78 14.12
C ASP A 358 13.96 -14.78 14.81
N PRO A 359 13.51 -13.57 15.21
CA PRO A 359 14.35 -12.61 15.89
C PRO A 359 14.97 -13.17 17.18
N ASP A 360 14.30 -14.13 17.84
CA ASP A 360 14.80 -14.79 19.04
C ASP A 360 15.93 -15.80 18.74
N ALA A 361 16.15 -16.16 17.47
CA ALA A 361 17.22 -17.05 17.02
C ALA A 361 18.52 -16.31 16.64
N LEU A 362 18.51 -14.97 16.57
CA LEU A 362 19.69 -14.17 16.31
C LEU A 362 20.53 -14.01 17.57
N GLU A 363 21.75 -14.54 17.56
CA GLU A 363 22.67 -14.45 18.69
C GLU A 363 24.09 -14.06 18.25
N PRO A 364 24.92 -13.53 19.17
CA PRO A 364 26.35 -13.36 18.95
C PRO A 364 27.08 -14.69 18.72
N ILE A 365 27.70 -14.85 17.55
CA ILE A 365 28.41 -16.07 17.17
C ILE A 365 29.84 -15.74 16.76
N ALA A 366 30.81 -16.37 17.41
CA ALA A 366 32.21 -16.30 17.03
C ALA A 366 32.43 -17.04 15.70
N LEU A 367 33.01 -16.35 14.71
CA LEU A 367 33.26 -16.92 13.39
C LEU A 367 34.12 -18.18 13.45
N SER A 368 35.11 -18.26 14.35
CA SER A 368 35.93 -19.46 14.51
C SER A 368 35.10 -20.70 14.83
N THR A 369 34.14 -20.57 15.76
CA THR A 369 33.32 -21.68 16.25
C THR A 369 32.47 -22.26 15.13
N VAL A 370 31.84 -21.38 14.34
CA VAL A 370 30.96 -21.79 13.26
C VAL A 370 31.76 -22.26 12.04
N ALA A 371 32.93 -21.66 11.77
CA ALA A 371 33.84 -22.07 10.71
C ALA A 371 34.41 -23.48 10.96
N GLU A 372 34.86 -23.76 12.18
CA GLU A 372 35.36 -25.08 12.57
C GLU A 372 34.27 -26.16 12.50
N ALA A 373 33.05 -25.81 12.92
CA ALA A 373 31.90 -26.70 12.81
C ALA A 373 31.58 -27.03 11.35
N ALA A 374 31.51 -26.00 10.48
CA ALA A 374 31.28 -26.18 9.05
C ALA A 374 32.39 -27.02 8.40
N TRP A 375 33.66 -26.74 8.74
CA TRP A 375 34.80 -27.44 8.19
C TRP A 375 34.83 -28.92 8.57
N THR A 376 34.42 -29.26 9.79
CA THR A 376 34.34 -30.67 10.24
C THR A 376 33.37 -31.48 9.37
N THR A 377 32.32 -30.84 8.83
CA THR A 377 31.34 -31.48 7.95
C THR A 377 31.90 -31.74 6.55
N VAL A 378 32.68 -30.80 5.99
CA VAL A 378 33.10 -30.81 4.58
C VAL A 378 34.55 -31.22 4.33
N ALA A 379 35.37 -31.38 5.38
CA ALA A 379 36.81 -31.57 5.23
C ALA A 379 37.21 -32.80 4.40
N ALA A 380 38.08 -32.56 3.41
CA ALA A 380 38.84 -33.58 2.70
C ALA A 380 40.32 -33.55 3.18
N ASP A 381 41.00 -34.70 3.16
CA ASP A 381 42.34 -34.94 3.75
C ASP A 381 43.49 -33.99 3.30
N ALA A 382 43.25 -33.12 2.31
CA ALA A 382 44.26 -32.25 1.73
C ALA A 382 43.93 -30.73 1.74
N ALA A 383 42.79 -30.29 2.26
CA ALA A 383 42.44 -28.85 2.33
C ALA A 383 42.78 -28.24 3.70
N THR A 384 42.97 -26.92 3.78
CA THR A 384 43.31 -26.19 5.02
C THR A 384 42.31 -25.08 5.31
N LEU A 385 41.84 -24.97 6.56
CA LEU A 385 41.08 -23.82 7.06
C LEU A 385 42.00 -22.86 7.83
N VAL A 386 41.87 -21.57 7.58
CA VAL A 386 42.51 -20.50 8.35
C VAL A 386 41.46 -19.48 8.78
N VAL A 387 41.26 -19.31 10.08
CA VAL A 387 40.46 -18.21 10.62
C VAL A 387 41.40 -17.05 10.95
N VAL A 388 41.29 -15.95 10.21
CA VAL A 388 42.22 -14.81 10.27
C VAL A 388 42.01 -13.99 11.54
N ASP A 389 40.73 -13.79 11.89
CA ASP A 389 40.27 -13.02 13.04
C ASP A 389 38.93 -13.58 13.55
N ASP A 390 38.83 -13.70 14.88
CA ASP A 390 37.72 -14.38 15.56
C ASP A 390 36.68 -13.39 16.10
N GLY A 391 36.18 -12.53 15.22
CA GLY A 391 35.13 -11.60 15.60
C GLY A 391 33.76 -12.27 15.68
N ALA A 392 32.86 -11.67 16.47
CA ALA A 392 31.47 -12.13 16.57
C ALA A 392 30.54 -11.39 15.59
N VAL A 393 29.61 -12.13 15.00
CA VAL A 393 28.51 -11.61 14.17
C VAL A 393 27.17 -12.00 14.78
N ILE A 394 26.15 -11.15 14.63
CA ILE A 394 24.78 -11.49 15.02
C ILE A 394 24.14 -12.28 13.87
N ALA A 395 23.85 -13.56 14.09
CA ALA A 395 23.29 -14.43 13.07
C ALA A 395 22.51 -15.59 13.69
N ASP A 396 21.74 -16.29 12.86
CA ASP A 396 21.25 -17.64 13.18
C ASP A 396 22.42 -18.62 12.99
N ALA A 397 22.79 -19.33 14.07
CA ALA A 397 23.94 -20.23 14.07
C ALA A 397 23.84 -21.38 13.06
N SER A 398 22.65 -21.92 12.88
CA SER A 398 22.42 -23.04 11.98
C SER A 398 22.57 -22.60 10.53
N ARG A 399 22.04 -21.43 10.18
CA ARG A 399 22.11 -20.86 8.83
C ARG A 399 23.50 -20.35 8.51
N LEU A 400 24.18 -19.67 9.44
CA LEU A 400 25.55 -19.22 9.21
C LEU A 400 26.50 -20.40 9.00
N ARG A 401 26.37 -21.48 9.79
CA ARG A 401 27.14 -22.72 9.55
C ARG A 401 26.91 -23.25 8.14
N GLN A 402 25.66 -23.32 7.71
CA GLN A 402 25.29 -23.83 6.39
C GLN A 402 25.84 -22.98 5.24
N LEU A 403 25.84 -21.66 5.39
CA LEU A 403 26.48 -20.74 4.44
C LEU A 403 27.96 -21.07 4.29
N LEU A 404 28.66 -21.26 5.42
CA LEU A 404 30.08 -21.61 5.40
C LEU A 404 30.33 -23.02 4.84
N GLU A 405 29.48 -24.00 5.15
CA GLU A 405 29.56 -25.36 4.58
C GLU A 405 29.50 -25.30 3.05
N ASN A 406 28.55 -24.54 2.49
CA ASN A 406 28.41 -24.36 1.05
C ASN A 406 29.65 -23.72 0.41
N LEU A 407 30.19 -22.65 1.00
CA LEU A 407 31.38 -21.97 0.46
C LEU A 407 32.65 -22.83 0.57
N CYS A 408 32.83 -23.52 1.70
CA CYS A 408 33.97 -24.42 1.90
C CYS A 408 33.90 -25.63 0.95
N ALA A 409 32.73 -26.25 0.81
CA ALA A 409 32.53 -27.36 -0.12
C ALA A 409 32.83 -26.93 -1.57
N ASN A 410 32.31 -25.76 -2.00
CA ASN A 410 32.60 -25.21 -3.33
C ASN A 410 34.12 -25.02 -3.55
N SER A 411 34.82 -24.48 -2.55
CA SER A 411 36.28 -24.26 -2.63
C SER A 411 37.04 -25.57 -2.83
N ILE A 412 36.63 -26.63 -2.11
CA ILE A 412 37.26 -27.96 -2.18
C ILE A 412 36.94 -28.66 -3.50
N GLU A 413 35.67 -28.67 -3.93
CA GLU A 413 35.22 -29.36 -5.14
C GLU A 413 35.76 -28.74 -6.43
N HIS A 414 35.89 -27.42 -6.47
CA HIS A 414 36.32 -26.70 -7.66
C HIS A 414 37.84 -26.56 -7.78
N SER A 415 38.60 -26.86 -6.72
CA SER A 415 40.07 -26.87 -6.80
C SER A 415 40.62 -28.19 -7.36
N HIS A 416 41.73 -28.09 -8.10
CA HIS A 416 42.49 -29.25 -8.56
C HIS A 416 43.68 -29.58 -7.64
N ASN A 417 43.96 -28.71 -6.67
CA ASN A 417 45.06 -28.80 -5.72
C ASN A 417 44.52 -28.62 -4.28
N PRO A 418 45.29 -29.00 -3.25
CA PRO A 418 45.06 -28.54 -1.88
C PRO A 418 44.69 -27.06 -1.83
N VAL A 419 43.50 -26.72 -1.33
CA VAL A 419 43.00 -25.35 -1.22
C VAL A 419 43.10 -24.87 0.24
N THR A 420 43.43 -23.61 0.41
CA THR A 420 43.39 -22.89 1.69
C THR A 420 42.16 -21.99 1.69
N VAL A 421 41.18 -22.29 2.55
CA VAL A 421 40.02 -21.42 2.77
C VAL A 421 40.32 -20.52 3.96
N ARG A 422 40.18 -19.21 3.76
CA ARG A 422 40.35 -18.20 4.81
C ARG A 422 39.02 -17.55 5.13
N ILE A 423 38.73 -17.46 6.42
CA ILE A 423 37.56 -16.76 6.92
C ILE A 423 38.04 -15.64 7.80
N GLY A 424 37.55 -14.44 7.54
CA GLY A 424 37.91 -13.30 8.36
C GLY A 424 36.87 -12.20 8.35
N THR A 425 37.21 -11.08 8.98
CA THR A 425 36.25 -10.05 9.31
C THR A 425 36.46 -8.77 8.50
N LEU A 426 35.37 -8.04 8.31
CA LEU A 426 35.31 -6.74 7.65
C LEU A 426 34.77 -5.69 8.63
N PRO A 427 35.02 -4.39 8.41
CA PRO A 427 34.47 -3.33 9.26
C PRO A 427 32.95 -3.41 9.45
N ASP A 428 32.24 -3.86 8.42
CA ASP A 428 30.78 -4.00 8.33
C ASP A 428 30.32 -5.44 8.04
N GLY A 429 31.18 -6.43 8.31
CA GLY A 429 30.80 -7.85 8.26
C GLY A 429 31.94 -8.85 8.23
N PHE A 430 31.93 -9.78 7.27
CA PHE A 430 32.92 -10.87 7.17
C PHE A 430 33.16 -11.31 5.73
N TYR A 431 34.23 -12.06 5.51
CA TYR A 431 34.57 -12.61 4.20
C TYR A 431 34.99 -14.08 4.30
N VAL A 432 34.81 -14.78 3.18
CA VAL A 432 35.31 -16.13 2.93
C VAL A 432 36.06 -16.09 1.61
N GLU A 433 37.33 -16.48 1.61
CA GLU A 433 38.17 -16.51 0.40
C GLU A 433 38.95 -17.81 0.28
N ASP A 434 39.26 -18.20 -0.95
CA ASP A 434 40.10 -19.35 -1.27
C ASP A 434 41.35 -18.95 -2.06
N ASP A 435 42.30 -19.88 -2.20
CA ASP A 435 43.48 -19.79 -3.08
C ASP A 435 43.34 -20.66 -4.36
N GLY A 436 42.08 -20.93 -4.75
CA GLY A 436 41.70 -21.78 -5.86
C GLY A 436 41.76 -21.08 -7.24
N PRO A 437 41.13 -21.66 -8.27
CA PRO A 437 41.14 -21.08 -9.62
C PRO A 437 40.34 -19.78 -9.76
N GLY A 438 39.49 -19.46 -8.78
CA GLY A 438 38.60 -18.30 -8.79
C GLY A 438 37.43 -18.43 -9.77
N ILE A 439 36.68 -17.34 -9.91
CA ILE A 439 35.51 -17.23 -10.80
C ILE A 439 35.80 -16.15 -11.85
N ASP A 440 35.58 -16.50 -13.13
CA ASP A 440 35.77 -15.58 -14.25
C ASP A 440 34.90 -14.33 -14.04
N PRO A 441 35.46 -13.11 -14.16
CA PRO A 441 34.71 -11.86 -14.01
C PRO A 441 33.42 -11.79 -14.84
N ALA A 442 33.36 -12.44 -16.00
CA ALA A 442 32.17 -12.47 -16.84
C ALA A 442 31.01 -13.30 -16.24
N ASP A 443 31.33 -14.24 -15.34
CA ASP A 443 30.36 -15.16 -14.74
C ASP A 443 29.93 -14.74 -13.33
N ARG A 444 30.64 -13.80 -12.67
CA ARG A 444 30.41 -13.41 -11.26
C ARG A 444 29.00 -12.93 -10.93
N ASP A 445 28.31 -12.30 -11.87
CA ASP A 445 26.91 -11.89 -11.67
C ASP A 445 25.94 -13.07 -11.86
N ALA A 446 26.31 -14.03 -12.72
CA ALA A 446 25.47 -15.17 -13.10
C ALA A 446 25.63 -16.40 -12.19
N VAL A 447 26.73 -16.51 -11.43
CA VAL A 447 26.98 -17.67 -10.55
C VAL A 447 25.96 -17.80 -9.40
N PHE A 448 25.22 -16.74 -9.09
CA PHE A 448 24.13 -16.77 -8.11
C PHE A 448 22.77 -17.13 -8.73
N GLU A 449 22.68 -17.29 -10.06
CA GLU A 449 21.49 -17.75 -10.76
C GLU A 449 21.45 -19.28 -10.83
N SER A 450 20.24 -19.85 -10.77
CA SER A 450 20.04 -21.31 -10.77
C SER A 450 20.60 -21.97 -12.04
N GLY A 451 21.40 -23.02 -11.87
CA GLY A 451 21.90 -23.86 -12.97
C GLY A 451 23.30 -23.50 -13.50
N HIS A 452 24.01 -22.55 -12.90
CA HIS A 452 25.40 -22.27 -13.24
C HIS A 452 26.36 -23.20 -12.46
N SER A 453 26.73 -24.35 -13.03
CA SER A 453 27.78 -25.22 -12.47
C SER A 453 28.96 -25.37 -13.43
N GLY A 454 30.15 -24.98 -12.99
CA GLY A 454 31.38 -25.00 -13.79
C GLY A 454 32.00 -26.38 -13.99
N ARG A 455 31.45 -27.46 -13.39
CA ARG A 455 32.02 -28.82 -13.42
C ARG A 455 30.93 -29.89 -13.45
N GLU A 456 31.18 -31.00 -14.14
CA GLU A 456 30.30 -32.19 -14.16
C GLU A 456 30.17 -32.78 -12.75
N GLY A 457 29.09 -32.44 -12.03
CA GLY A 457 28.79 -33.04 -10.73
C GLY A 457 27.98 -32.15 -9.78
N GLY A 458 28.26 -30.85 -9.75
CA GLY A 458 27.64 -29.91 -8.81
C GLY A 458 26.14 -29.67 -9.08
N THR A 459 25.38 -29.45 -8.01
CA THR A 459 23.95 -29.12 -8.06
C THR A 459 23.70 -27.71 -8.60
N GLY A 460 24.67 -26.80 -8.43
CA GLY A 460 24.51 -25.38 -8.76
C GLY A 460 23.58 -24.64 -7.81
N LEU A 461 23.15 -25.27 -6.71
CA LEU A 461 22.27 -24.69 -5.70
C LEU A 461 23.03 -24.07 -4.53
N GLY A 462 24.29 -24.44 -4.31
CA GLY A 462 25.07 -23.99 -3.15
C GLY A 462 25.20 -22.47 -3.03
N LEU A 463 25.52 -21.76 -4.12
CA LEU A 463 25.58 -20.28 -4.11
C LEU A 463 24.20 -19.62 -4.00
N GLN A 464 23.14 -20.29 -4.46
CA GLN A 464 21.77 -19.85 -4.25
C GLN A 464 21.36 -19.98 -2.77
N ILE A 465 21.79 -21.04 -2.09
CA ILE A 465 21.63 -21.20 -0.63
C ILE A 465 22.36 -20.08 0.11
N VAL A 466 23.63 -19.83 -0.24
CA VAL A 466 24.42 -18.72 0.34
C VAL A 466 23.71 -17.38 0.19
N ARG A 467 23.20 -17.07 -1.02
CA ARG A 467 22.43 -15.84 -1.26
C ARG A 467 21.13 -15.79 -0.45
N THR A 468 20.39 -16.89 -0.39
CA THR A 468 19.13 -16.97 0.39
C THR A 468 19.38 -16.72 1.88
N ILE A 469 20.49 -17.25 2.42
CA ILE A 469 20.89 -17.02 3.81
C ILE A 469 21.25 -15.54 4.03
N ALA A 470 22.04 -14.95 3.15
CA ALA A 470 22.42 -13.53 3.23
C ALA A 470 21.18 -12.62 3.17
N ASP A 471 20.30 -12.83 2.18
CA ASP A 471 19.06 -12.08 2.01
C ASP A 471 18.15 -12.20 3.25
N ALA A 472 18.07 -13.38 3.87
CA ALA A 472 17.28 -13.61 5.07
C ALA A 472 17.80 -12.82 6.28
N HIS A 473 19.12 -12.61 6.37
CA HIS A 473 19.77 -11.79 7.40
C HIS A 473 19.87 -10.30 7.03
N GLY A 474 19.37 -9.90 5.84
CA GLY A 474 19.50 -8.53 5.34
C GLY A 474 20.93 -8.15 4.92
N TRP A 475 21.82 -9.12 4.76
CA TRP A 475 23.21 -8.88 4.37
C TRP A 475 23.34 -8.70 2.86
N ALA A 476 24.25 -7.81 2.45
CA ALA A 476 24.67 -7.71 1.06
C ALA A 476 25.87 -8.63 0.80
N ILE A 477 25.83 -9.37 -0.31
CA ILE A 477 26.92 -10.26 -0.75
C ILE A 477 27.62 -9.67 -2.00
N SER A 478 28.95 -9.69 -2.01
CA SER A 478 29.77 -9.40 -3.19
C SER A 478 30.77 -10.53 -3.45
N LEU A 479 31.17 -10.66 -4.72
CA LEU A 479 32.12 -11.65 -5.19
C LEU A 479 33.27 -10.97 -5.94
N ASP A 480 34.48 -11.09 -5.40
CA ASP A 480 35.71 -10.52 -5.92
C ASP A 480 36.82 -11.58 -6.04
N GLU A 481 37.99 -11.16 -6.54
CA GLU A 481 39.18 -12.00 -6.53
C GLU A 481 39.87 -11.91 -5.16
N SER A 482 40.36 -13.05 -4.67
CA SER A 482 41.17 -13.15 -3.44
C SER A 482 42.58 -12.56 -3.65
N ASP A 483 43.20 -12.06 -2.57
CA ASP A 483 44.55 -11.49 -2.62
C ASP A 483 45.63 -12.51 -3.03
N ASP A 484 45.38 -13.79 -2.75
CA ASP A 484 46.27 -14.91 -3.11
C ASP A 484 45.88 -15.59 -4.45
N GLY A 485 44.95 -14.98 -5.20
CA GLY A 485 44.22 -15.63 -6.30
C GLY A 485 43.09 -16.51 -5.76
N GLY A 486 42.05 -16.76 -6.56
CA GLY A 486 40.85 -17.48 -6.10
C GLY A 486 39.61 -16.59 -5.99
N ALA A 487 38.57 -17.08 -5.33
CA ALA A 487 37.33 -16.33 -5.12
C ALA A 487 37.29 -15.73 -3.71
N ARG A 488 36.68 -14.53 -3.58
CA ARG A 488 36.40 -13.88 -2.30
C ARG A 488 34.94 -13.47 -2.24
N PHE A 489 34.20 -14.08 -1.32
CA PHE A 489 32.84 -13.71 -0.97
C PHE A 489 32.88 -12.77 0.23
N ALA A 490 32.33 -11.56 0.10
CA ALA A 490 32.22 -10.59 1.19
C ALA A 490 30.76 -10.34 1.54
N PHE A 491 30.47 -10.37 2.85
CA PHE A 491 29.15 -10.12 3.43
C PHE A 491 29.22 -8.82 4.23
N THR A 492 28.36 -7.87 3.89
CA THR A 492 28.32 -6.51 4.44
C THR A 492 26.93 -6.16 4.96
N GLY A 493 26.85 -5.16 5.84
CA GLY A 493 25.61 -4.86 6.59
C GLY A 493 25.33 -5.88 7.69
N VAL A 494 26.37 -6.51 8.23
CA VAL A 494 26.27 -7.50 9.31
C VAL A 494 26.43 -6.80 10.65
N ASP A 495 25.47 -6.98 11.55
CA ASP A 495 25.59 -6.51 12.92
C ASP A 495 26.69 -7.27 13.67
N ARG A 496 27.61 -6.52 14.29
CA ARG A 496 28.73 -7.08 15.06
C ARG A 496 28.61 -6.68 16.51
N VAL A 497 29.02 -7.58 17.41
CA VAL A 497 29.20 -7.21 18.81
C VAL A 497 30.42 -6.28 18.87
N SER A 498 30.20 -5.03 19.26
CA SER A 498 31.30 -4.07 19.39
C SER A 498 32.29 -4.58 20.43
N ASP A 499 33.55 -4.77 20.02
CA ASP A 499 34.66 -5.04 20.94
C ASP A 499 34.83 -3.83 21.88
N HIS A 500 34.12 -3.86 23.01
CA HIS A 500 34.40 -2.97 24.14
C HIS A 500 35.67 -3.50 24.80
N ASN A 501 36.80 -2.97 24.36
CA ASN A 501 38.10 -3.16 25.02
C ASN A 501 38.34 -2.06 26.06
#